data_AF-A0A1Y3BDV6-F1
#
_entry.id   AF-A0A1Y3BDV6-F1
#
_cell.length_a   1.000
_cell.length_b   1.000
_cell.length_c   1.000
_cell.angle_alpha   90.00
_cell.angle_beta   90.00
_cell.angle_gamma   90.00
#
_symmetry.space_group_name_H-M   'P 1'
#
loop_
_entity.id
_entity.type
_entity.pdbx_description
1 polymer ?
#
loop_
_entity_poly.entity_id
_entity_poly.type
_entity_poly.pdbx_seq_one_letter_code
_entity_poly.pdbx_strand_id
1 'polypeptide(L)'
;SLPKSDIDQGEYELVQLPEDRCLDGFKILRDTPESSKFVRIPFVSEIAYIYMRIESIKLFGDYLCGLQHPYLRFDTKTSTFESLINTDDVENQPGIKLKQIQQRQLMEAMSRDKNN
;
A
#
# COMPACT_ATOMS: atom_id res chain seq x y z
N SER A 1 6.55 -23.83 -39.58
CA SER A 1 7.57 -22.90 -39.07
C SER A 1 6.90 -21.98 -38.08
N LEU A 2 7.30 -21.95 -36.81
CA LEU A 2 6.78 -20.95 -35.87
C LEU A 2 7.13 -19.54 -36.41
N PRO A 3 6.23 -18.54 -36.25
CA PRO A 3 6.57 -17.17 -36.61
C PRO A 3 7.77 -16.75 -35.77
N LYS A 4 8.80 -16.22 -36.44
CA LYS A 4 9.93 -15.60 -35.77
C LYS A 4 9.34 -14.49 -34.89
N SER A 5 9.52 -14.60 -33.58
CA SER A 5 9.22 -13.50 -32.67
C SER A 5 10.01 -12.30 -33.17
N ASP A 6 9.30 -11.24 -33.57
CA ASP A 6 9.88 -9.91 -33.75
C ASP A 6 10.40 -9.48 -32.37
N ILE A 7 11.63 -9.88 -32.06
CA ILE A 7 12.34 -9.40 -30.87
C ILE A 7 12.56 -7.92 -31.12
N ASP A 8 11.74 -7.10 -30.47
CA ASP A 8 11.82 -5.64 -30.48
C ASP A 8 13.26 -5.22 -30.15
N GLN A 9 14.00 -4.74 -31.16
CA GLN A 9 15.43 -4.38 -31.07
C GLN A 9 15.65 -3.03 -30.37
N GLY A 10 14.76 -2.63 -29.47
CA GLY A 10 14.88 -1.39 -28.70
C GLY A 10 15.94 -1.52 -27.60
N GLU A 11 16.62 -0.42 -27.28
CA GLU A 11 17.41 -0.34 -26.04
C GLU A 11 16.47 -0.21 -24.85
N TYR A 12 16.75 -0.95 -23.79
CA TYR A 12 15.99 -0.94 -22.54
C TYR A 12 16.90 -0.55 -21.38
N GLU A 13 16.36 0.23 -20.45
CA GLU A 13 17.04 0.63 -19.22
C GLU A 13 16.31 0.07 -18.00
N LEU A 14 17.08 -0.36 -16.99
CA LEU A 14 16.52 -0.73 -15.68
C LEU A 14 16.06 0.55 -14.97
N VAL A 15 14.78 0.60 -14.61
CA VAL A 15 14.23 1.70 -13.83
C VAL A 15 14.21 1.30 -12.36
N GLN A 16 14.84 2.13 -11.52
CA GLN A 16 14.83 1.97 -10.07
C GLN A 16 14.11 3.15 -9.42
N LEU A 17 13.18 2.86 -8.50
CA LEU A 17 12.50 3.91 -7.76
C LEU A 17 13.44 4.58 -6.76
N PRO A 18 13.41 5.93 -6.63
CA PRO A 18 14.25 6.64 -5.67
C PRO A 18 14.07 6.18 -4.21
N GLU A 19 12.85 5.83 -3.81
CA GLU A 19 12.51 5.33 -2.49
C GLU A 19 13.13 3.96 -2.18
N ASP A 20 13.18 3.05 -3.16
CA ASP A 20 13.79 1.71 -2.98
C ASP A 20 15.29 1.86 -2.74
N ARG A 21 15.95 2.74 -3.50
CA ARG A 21 17.37 3.06 -3.29
C ARG A 21 17.63 3.75 -1.95
N CYS A 22 16.71 4.61 -1.51
CA CYS A 22 16.81 5.30 -0.23
C CYS A 22 16.70 4.34 0.97
N LEU A 23 15.86 3.30 0.82
CA LEU A 23 15.57 2.31 1.84
C LEU A 23 16.42 1.03 1.70
N ASP A 24 17.36 1.02 0.77
CA ASP A 24 18.26 -0.10 0.56
C ASP A 24 19.04 -0.43 1.85
N GLY A 25 19.17 -1.72 2.14
CA GLY A 25 19.74 -2.23 3.39
C GLY A 25 18.85 -2.13 4.61
N PHE A 26 17.64 -1.54 4.53
CA PHE A 26 16.72 -1.50 5.67
C PHE A 26 16.16 -2.89 5.97
N LYS A 27 16.59 -3.46 7.11
CA LYS A 27 16.39 -4.88 7.45
C LYS A 27 14.95 -5.37 7.32
N ILE A 28 13.98 -4.53 7.69
CA ILE A 28 12.54 -4.86 7.67
C ILE A 28 12.02 -5.07 6.25
N LEU A 29 12.62 -4.42 5.25
CA LEU A 29 12.16 -4.44 3.86
C LEU A 29 12.92 -5.46 3.00
N ARG A 30 13.94 -6.15 3.53
CA ARG A 30 14.75 -7.12 2.75
C ARG A 30 13.96 -8.26 2.14
N ASP A 31 12.86 -8.66 2.78
CA ASP A 31 12.01 -9.76 2.30
C ASP A 31 10.84 -9.23 1.44
N THR A 32 10.83 -7.92 1.15
CA THR A 32 9.82 -7.33 0.28
C THR A 32 10.13 -7.75 -1.16
N PRO A 33 9.13 -8.19 -1.94
CA PRO A 33 9.36 -8.58 -3.33
C PRO A 33 10.01 -7.44 -4.13
N GLU A 34 11.21 -7.69 -4.66
CA GLU A 34 11.87 -6.77 -5.58
C GLU A 34 11.28 -6.93 -6.97
N SER A 35 10.83 -5.83 -7.58
CA SER A 35 10.42 -5.83 -9.00
C SER A 35 11.43 -5.02 -9.82
N SER A 36 12.33 -5.72 -10.51
CA SER A 36 13.13 -5.08 -11.57
C SER A 36 12.26 -4.84 -12.79
N LYS A 37 12.17 -3.59 -13.26
CA LYS A 37 11.44 -3.25 -14.48
C LYS A 37 12.35 -2.56 -15.48
N PHE A 38 12.30 -3.06 -16.71
CA PHE A 38 13.04 -2.52 -17.83
C PHE A 38 12.09 -1.71 -18.70
N VAL A 39 12.43 -0.46 -18.98
CA VAL A 39 11.63 0.44 -19.81
C VAL A 39 12.41 0.77 -21.07
N ARG A 40 11.71 0.77 -22.21
CA ARG A 40 12.30 1.09 -23.51
C ARG A 40 12.71 2.56 -23.57
N ILE A 41 13.89 2.83 -24.10
CA ILE A 41 14.42 4.18 -24.29
C ILE A 41 13.92 4.75 -25.64
N PRO A 42 13.63 6.07 -25.73
CA PRO A 42 13.62 7.06 -24.66
C PRO A 42 12.33 7.02 -23.82
N PHE A 43 12.46 7.30 -22.53
CA PHE A 43 11.31 7.45 -21.62
C PHE A 43 11.47 8.66 -20.70
N VAL A 44 10.34 9.14 -20.16
CA VAL A 44 10.31 10.17 -19.12
C VAL A 44 10.33 9.45 -17.76
N SER A 45 11.42 9.62 -17.00
CA SER A 45 11.63 8.87 -15.76
C SER A 45 10.51 9.03 -14.75
N GLU A 46 9.97 10.25 -14.60
CA GLU A 46 8.87 10.52 -13.66
C GLU A 46 7.60 9.73 -14.01
N ILE A 47 7.29 9.61 -15.30
CA ILE A 47 6.15 8.80 -15.77
C ILE A 47 6.40 7.32 -15.47
N ALA A 48 7.60 6.82 -15.78
CA ALA A 48 7.96 5.42 -15.49
C ALA A 48 7.84 5.12 -13.98
N TYR A 49 8.32 6.01 -13.11
CA TYR A 49 8.19 5.84 -11.67
C TYR A 49 6.74 5.81 -11.20
N ILE A 50 5.87 6.67 -11.75
CA ILE A 50 4.43 6.67 -11.44
C ILE A 50 3.80 5.33 -11.82
N TYR A 51 4.07 4.83 -13.03
CA TYR A 51 3.57 3.52 -13.46
C TYR A 51 4.05 2.39 -12.56
N MET A 52 5.34 2.39 -12.20
CA MET A 52 5.90 1.41 -11.29
C MET A 52 5.17 1.39 -9.94
N ARG A 53 4.92 2.57 -9.35
CA ARG A 53 4.19 2.70 -8.08
C ARG A 53 2.75 2.22 -8.19
N ILE A 54 2.04 2.59 -9.26
CA ILE A 54 0.66 2.14 -9.49
C ILE A 54 0.61 0.61 -9.52
N GLU A 55 1.54 -0.03 -10.23
CA GLU A 55 1.60 -1.50 -10.28
C GLU A 55 1.92 -2.11 -8.91
N SER A 56 2.87 -1.55 -8.16
CA SER A 56 3.18 -2.04 -6.79
C SER A 56 1.98 -1.92 -5.85
N ILE A 57 1.23 -0.80 -5.93
CA ILE A 57 0.02 -0.60 -5.12
C ILE A 57 -1.09 -1.57 -5.52
N LYS A 58 -1.28 -1.83 -6.83
CA LYS A 58 -2.25 -2.83 -7.31
C LYS A 58 -1.91 -4.23 -6.79
N LEU A 59 -0.65 -4.64 -6.90
CA LEU A 59 -0.18 -5.92 -6.39
C LEU A 59 -0.39 -6.03 -4.87
N PHE A 60 -0.14 -4.96 -4.13
CA PHE A 60 -0.42 -4.93 -2.69
C PHE A 60 -1.92 -5.04 -2.39
N GLY A 61 -2.79 -4.40 -3.18
CA GLY A 61 -4.24 -4.59 -3.10
C GLY A 61 -4.66 -6.05 -3.34
N ASP A 62 -4.10 -6.69 -4.37
CA ASP A 62 -4.34 -8.11 -4.66
C ASP A 62 -3.87 -9.01 -3.52
N TYR A 63 -2.71 -8.70 -2.93
CA TYR A 63 -2.21 -9.40 -1.74
C TYR A 63 -3.20 -9.30 -0.57
N LEU A 64 -3.75 -8.12 -0.28
CA LEU A 64 -4.72 -7.93 0.80
C LEU A 64 -6.04 -8.69 0.56
N CYS A 65 -6.44 -8.86 -0.69
CA CYS A 65 -7.57 -9.71 -1.09
C CYS A 65 -7.27 -11.21 -1.00
N GLY A 66 -6.00 -11.60 -1.16
CA GLY A 66 -5.55 -13.00 -1.22
C GLY A 66 -5.15 -13.62 0.12
N LEU A 67 -5.24 -12.87 1.23
CA LEU A 67 -4.96 -13.39 2.57
C LEU A 67 -5.98 -14.46 2.99
N GLN A 68 -5.56 -15.38 3.87
CA GLN A 68 -6.48 -16.36 4.48
C GLN A 68 -7.68 -15.69 5.17
N HIS A 69 -7.44 -14.53 5.80
CA HIS A 69 -8.47 -13.64 6.33
C HIS A 69 -8.34 -12.30 5.58
N PRO A 70 -9.06 -12.10 4.47
CA PRO A 70 -8.89 -10.95 3.60
C PRO A 70 -9.36 -9.66 4.27
N TYR A 71 -8.58 -8.60 4.11
CA TYR A 71 -8.96 -7.26 4.59
C TYR A 71 -9.80 -6.51 3.57
N LEU A 72 -9.58 -6.80 2.29
CA LEU A 72 -10.25 -6.18 1.15
C LEU A 72 -10.92 -7.24 0.29
N ARG A 73 -11.96 -6.82 -0.44
CA ARG A 73 -12.53 -7.56 -1.57
C ARG A 73 -12.54 -6.66 -2.78
N PHE A 74 -12.13 -7.17 -3.94
CA PHE A 74 -12.28 -6.46 -5.20
C PHE A 74 -13.65 -6.76 -5.84
N ASP A 75 -14.47 -5.74 -6.03
CA ASP A 75 -15.71 -5.83 -6.77
C ASP A 75 -15.45 -5.65 -8.27
N THR A 76 -15.52 -6.75 -9.01
CA THR A 76 -15.34 -6.77 -10.47
C THR A 76 -16.40 -5.99 -11.26
N LYS A 77 -17.57 -5.71 -10.68
CA LYS A 77 -18.64 -4.95 -11.36
C LYS A 77 -18.35 -3.46 -11.34
N THR A 78 -17.96 -2.94 -10.19
CA THR A 78 -17.62 -1.52 -10.02
C THR A 78 -16.15 -1.23 -10.27
N SER A 79 -15.30 -2.26 -10.34
CA SER A 79 -13.85 -2.16 -10.37
C SER A 79 -13.29 -1.40 -9.17
N THR A 80 -13.85 -1.64 -7.98
CA THR A 80 -13.44 -0.97 -6.73
C THR A 80 -13.12 -1.97 -5.61
N PHE A 81 -12.34 -1.52 -4.62
CA PHE A 81 -12.06 -2.29 -3.41
C PHE A 81 -13.06 -1.95 -2.31
N GLU A 82 -13.58 -2.96 -1.64
CA GLU A 82 -14.45 -2.87 -0.48
C GLU A 82 -13.71 -3.36 0.77
N SER A 83 -13.88 -2.66 1.89
CA SER A 83 -13.36 -3.11 3.19
C SER A 83 -14.17 -4.27 3.74
N LEU A 84 -13.49 -5.30 4.21
CA LEU A 84 -14.09 -6.42 4.97
C LEU A 84 -13.89 -6.28 6.48
N ILE A 85 -13.21 -5.24 6.93
CA ILE A 85 -13.02 -4.97 8.36
C ILE A 85 -14.32 -4.41 8.94
N ASN A 86 -14.84 -5.06 9.97
CA ASN A 86 -15.97 -4.58 10.75
C ASN A 86 -15.50 -3.51 11.75
N THR A 87 -16.04 -2.31 11.66
CA THR A 87 -15.69 -1.18 12.54
C THR A 87 -16.16 -1.41 13.98
N ASP A 88 -17.21 -2.20 14.20
CA ASP A 88 -17.71 -2.51 15.54
C ASP A 88 -16.71 -3.37 16.34
N ASP A 89 -15.87 -4.15 15.64
CA ASP A 89 -14.81 -4.94 16.27
C ASP A 89 -13.57 -4.07 16.61
N VAL A 90 -13.36 -2.98 15.87
CA VAL A 90 -12.26 -2.03 16.10
C VAL A 90 -12.52 -1.18 17.35
N GLU A 91 -13.76 -0.73 17.58
CA GLU A 91 -14.15 -0.05 18.82
C GLU A 91 -14.12 -0.98 20.05
N ASN A 92 -14.21 -2.29 19.86
CA ASN A 92 -14.10 -3.28 20.93
C ASN A 92 -12.65 -3.69 21.25
N GLN A 93 -11.64 -3.17 20.54
CA GLN A 93 -10.24 -3.41 20.90
C GLN A 93 -9.88 -2.75 22.23
N PRO A 94 -9.25 -3.48 23.18
CA PRO A 94 -9.00 -2.99 24.53
C PRO A 94 -8.17 -1.69 24.55
N GLY A 95 -7.23 -1.54 23.61
CA GLY A 95 -6.39 -0.34 23.52
C GLY A 95 -7.12 0.93 23.05
N ILE A 96 -8.20 0.80 22.28
CA ILE A 96 -8.96 1.95 21.77
C ILE A 96 -9.98 2.42 22.80
N LYS A 97 -10.69 1.49 23.47
CA LYS A 97 -11.57 1.81 24.60
C LYS A 97 -10.86 2.56 25.72
N LEU A 98 -9.65 2.11 26.09
CA LEU A 98 -8.87 2.76 27.15
C LEU A 98 -8.52 4.22 26.81
N LYS A 99 -8.12 4.49 25.55
CA LYS A 99 -7.82 5.86 25.10
C LYS A 99 -9.06 6.76 25.10
N GLN A 100 -10.22 6.25 24.67
CA GLN A 100 -11.47 7.00 24.69
C GLN A 100 -11.94 7.31 26.13
N ILE A 101 -11.82 6.35 27.05
CA ILE A 101 -12.14 6.54 28.47
C ILE A 101 -11.21 7.60 29.09
N GLN A 102 -9.90 7.54 28.83
CA GLN A 102 -8.93 8.54 29.31
C GLN A 102 -9.21 9.94 28.77
N GLN A 103 -9.53 10.07 27.47
CA GLN A 103 -9.89 11.36 26.87
C GLN A 103 -11.15 11.96 27.49
N ARG A 104 -12.18 11.13 27.74
CA ARG A 104 -13.41 11.57 28.41
C ARG A 104 -13.15 12.05 29.84
N GLN A 105 -12.37 11.30 30.61
CA GLN A 105 -11.99 11.68 31.97
C GLN A 105 -11.19 12.99 32.01
N LEU A 106 -10.29 13.20 31.05
CA LEU A 106 -9.51 14.44 30.92
C LEU A 106 -10.43 15.64 30.63
N MET A 107 -11.37 15.49 29.69
CA MET A 107 -12.35 16.54 29.37
C MET A 107 -13.22 16.90 30.56
N GLU A 108 -13.67 15.91 31.34
CA GLU A 108 -14.46 16.10 32.55
C GLU A 108 -13.67 16.76 33.69
N ALA A 109 -12.36 16.48 33.81
CA ALA A 109 -11.50 17.16 34.77
C ALA A 109 -11.29 18.63 34.38
N MET A 110 -10.99 18.89 33.11
CA MET A 110 -10.82 20.25 32.58
C MET A 110 -12.09 21.10 32.65
N SER A 111 -13.28 20.49 32.53
CA SER A 111 -14.55 21.18 32.69
C SER A 111 -14.89 21.48 34.14
N ARG A 112 -14.40 20.68 35.09
CA ARG A 112 -14.59 20.92 36.53
C ARG A 112 -13.72 22.08 37.02
N ASP A 113 -12.50 22.19 36.52
CA ASP A 113 -11.58 23.29 36.87
C ASP A 113 -12.00 24.66 36.31
N LYS A 114 -12.85 24.70 35.27
CA LYS A 114 -13.37 25.96 34.71
C LYS A 114 -14.60 26.52 35.44
N ASN A 115 -15.23 25.71 36.30
CA ASN A 115 -16.45 26.08 37.03
C ASN A 115 -16.19 26.34 38.52
N ASN A 116 -14.92 26.49 38.91
CA ASN A 116 -14.45 26.81 40.26
C ASN A 116 -13.54 28.05 40.22
#